data_AF-A0A7X9S7F5-F1
#
_entry.id   AF-A0A7X9S7F5-F1
#
_cell.length_a   1.000
_cell.length_b   1.000
_cell.length_c   1.000
_cell.angle_alpha   90.00
_cell.angle_beta   90.00
_cell.angle_gamma   90.00
#
_symmetry.space_group_name_H-M   'P 1'
#
loop_
_entity.id
_entity.type
_entity.pdbx_description
1 polymer ?
#
loop_
_entity_poly.entity_id
_entity_poly.type
_entity_poly.pdbx_seq_one_letter_code
_entity_poly.pdbx_strand_id
1 'polypeptide(L)'
;MKGIVKHVNISELKTGMVLAKDIEQNGTIVMKQGLELTEITIEKLKRIYVIGSIDVYVKESEEISKNRKDIEFNKIENEFVTISNKLKETFDKVFSSDDDFISDIQDFSTRIKEKIKSQDLVIKNIVLHGSGSDVIYRHGVNVAALCTLLGVWLNMSEEEIKLLVYAAMLHDCGKTKIDSKILDKPGRLTENEYNEIKNNSALGYNILQKLQYLDKNIKKIQISYTN
;
A
#
# COMPACT_ATOMS: atom_id res chain seq x y z
N MET A 1 20.57 5.96 -31.19
CA MET A 1 19.85 7.05 -30.50
C MET A 1 20.50 7.25 -29.15
N LYS A 2 21.08 8.41 -28.87
CA LYS A 2 21.61 8.72 -27.53
C LYS A 2 20.42 8.93 -26.60
N GLY A 3 20.34 8.14 -25.52
CA GLY A 3 19.27 8.25 -24.51
C GLY A 3 19.32 9.58 -23.75
N ILE A 4 18.41 9.75 -22.79
CA ILE A 4 18.40 10.92 -21.92
C ILE A 4 19.51 10.76 -20.87
N VAL A 5 20.25 11.84 -20.60
CA VAL A 5 21.33 11.84 -19.59
C VAL A 5 20.73 12.01 -18.20
N LYS A 6 21.13 11.15 -17.26
CA LYS A 6 20.69 11.22 -15.87
C LYS A 6 21.86 11.12 -14.91
N HIS A 7 21.80 11.95 -13.86
CA HIS A 7 22.66 11.82 -12.69
C HIS A 7 22.14 10.71 -11.77
N VAL A 8 22.88 9.62 -11.65
CA VAL A 8 22.52 8.43 -10.87
C VAL A 8 23.57 8.21 -9.78
N ASN A 9 23.12 7.87 -8.55
CA ASN A 9 24.04 7.54 -7.47
C ASN A 9 24.81 6.25 -7.79
N ILE A 10 26.07 6.17 -7.39
CA ILE A 10 26.91 4.97 -7.56
C ILE A 10 26.25 3.70 -6.98
N SER A 11 25.48 3.83 -5.88
CA SER A 11 24.75 2.71 -5.27
C SER A 11 23.57 2.20 -6.09
N GLU A 12 23.04 3.02 -7.00
CA GLU A 12 21.87 2.72 -7.82
C GLU A 12 22.22 2.24 -9.24
N LEU A 13 23.53 2.11 -9.54
CA LEU A 13 24.00 1.64 -10.84
C LEU A 13 23.58 0.20 -11.10
N LYS A 14 23.13 -0.06 -12.32
CA LYS A 14 22.72 -1.39 -12.78
C LYS A 14 23.48 -1.78 -14.03
N THR A 15 23.69 -3.07 -14.18
CA THR A 15 24.26 -3.65 -15.40
C THR A 15 23.42 -3.25 -16.62
N GLY A 16 24.08 -2.87 -17.70
CA GLY A 16 23.46 -2.42 -18.95
C GLY A 16 23.23 -0.90 -19.07
N MET A 17 23.46 -0.12 -18.00
CA MET A 17 23.50 1.35 -18.11
C MET A 17 24.72 1.79 -18.95
N VAL A 18 24.66 2.94 -19.62
CA VAL A 18 25.77 3.42 -20.46
C VAL A 18 26.31 4.75 -19.92
N LEU A 19 27.62 4.91 -19.78
CA LEU A 19 28.22 6.18 -19.32
C LEU A 19 27.91 7.32 -20.29
N ALA A 20 27.40 8.43 -19.77
CA ALA A 20 27.09 9.63 -20.54
C ALA A 20 28.22 10.68 -20.52
N LYS A 21 29.21 10.54 -19.63
CA LYS A 21 30.44 11.33 -19.62
C LYS A 21 31.65 10.45 -19.31
N ASP A 22 32.83 10.91 -19.72
CA ASP A 22 34.10 10.32 -19.33
C ASP A 22 34.26 10.37 -17.80
N ILE A 23 34.84 9.31 -17.24
CA ILE A 23 35.26 9.27 -15.84
C ILE A 23 36.77 9.46 -15.81
N GLU A 24 37.20 10.49 -15.12
CA GLU A 24 38.62 10.84 -14.98
C GLU A 24 39.10 10.66 -13.54
N GLN A 25 40.34 10.18 -13.41
CA GLN A 25 41.04 10.08 -12.14
C GLN A 25 42.44 10.67 -12.32
N ASN A 26 42.80 11.68 -11.52
CA ASN A 26 44.09 12.37 -11.58
C ASN A 26 44.45 12.88 -13.00
N GLY A 27 43.47 13.39 -13.75
CA GLY A 27 43.65 13.89 -15.11
C GLY A 27 43.79 12.82 -16.19
N THR A 28 43.57 11.54 -15.85
CA THR A 28 43.55 10.43 -16.82
C THR A 28 42.14 9.86 -16.94
N ILE A 29 41.66 9.66 -18.16
CA ILE A 29 40.37 9.01 -18.43
C ILE A 29 40.49 7.52 -18.06
N VAL A 30 39.76 7.10 -17.02
CA VAL A 30 39.71 5.70 -16.57
C VAL A 30 38.55 4.93 -17.19
N MET A 31 37.47 5.60 -17.57
CA MET A 31 36.36 5.02 -18.32
C MET A 31 35.82 6.04 -19.32
N LYS A 32 35.58 5.59 -20.55
CA LYS A 32 35.14 6.46 -21.64
C LYS A 32 33.61 6.53 -21.74
N GLN A 33 33.09 7.68 -22.14
CA GLN A 33 31.72 7.91 -22.53
C GLN A 33 31.28 6.87 -23.56
N GLY A 34 30.08 6.33 -23.40
CA GLY A 34 29.53 5.26 -24.23
C GLY A 34 29.87 3.86 -23.75
N LEU A 35 30.67 3.71 -22.68
CA LEU A 35 30.92 2.41 -22.06
C LEU A 35 29.64 1.86 -21.39
N GLU A 36 29.27 0.63 -21.74
CA GLU A 36 28.21 -0.11 -21.05
C GLU A 36 28.73 -0.65 -19.71
N LEU A 37 27.96 -0.38 -18.65
CA LEU A 37 28.26 -0.79 -17.30
C LEU A 37 27.96 -2.28 -17.15
N THR A 38 29.02 -3.07 -16.98
CA THR A 38 29.01 -4.45 -16.50
C THR A 38 29.16 -4.49 -14.98
N GLU A 39 28.89 -5.64 -14.36
CA GLU A 39 29.13 -5.86 -12.92
C GLU A 39 30.56 -5.47 -12.52
N ILE A 40 31.56 -5.87 -13.33
CA ILE A 40 32.97 -5.56 -13.09
C ILE A 40 33.23 -4.05 -13.08
N THR A 41 32.64 -3.31 -14.03
CA THR A 41 32.83 -1.85 -14.11
C THR A 41 32.09 -1.13 -13.00
N ILE A 42 30.92 -1.63 -12.56
CA ILE A 42 30.18 -1.07 -11.42
C ILE A 42 30.98 -1.24 -10.14
N GLU A 43 31.58 -2.41 -9.92
CA GLU A 43 32.46 -2.64 -8.77
C GLU A 43 33.71 -1.75 -8.80
N LYS A 44 34.30 -1.52 -9.98
CA LYS A 44 35.37 -0.53 -10.13
C LYS A 44 34.91 0.88 -9.78
N LEU A 45 33.74 1.31 -10.25
CA LEU A 45 33.17 2.63 -9.95
C LEU A 45 32.89 2.82 -8.46
N LYS A 46 32.34 1.80 -7.78
CA LYS A 46 32.13 1.82 -6.33
C LYS A 46 33.43 1.94 -5.52
N ARG A 47 34.53 1.38 -6.03
CA ARG A 47 35.86 1.52 -5.40
C ARG A 47 36.46 2.91 -5.61
N ILE A 48 36.23 3.53 -6.78
CA ILE A 48 36.74 4.86 -7.10
C ILE A 48 35.92 5.94 -6.36
N TYR A 49 34.60 5.80 -6.37
CA TYR A 49 33.66 6.73 -5.75
C TYR A 49 32.91 6.01 -4.63
N VAL A 50 33.40 6.15 -3.40
CA VAL A 50 32.75 5.61 -2.20
C VAL A 50 31.37 6.25 -1.99
N ILE A 51 31.24 7.54 -2.30
CA ILE A 51 30.00 8.31 -2.33
C ILE A 51 30.07 9.24 -3.53
N GLY A 52 29.04 9.25 -4.39
CA GLY A 52 28.99 10.12 -5.56
C GLY A 52 27.86 9.78 -6.51
N SER A 53 27.73 10.59 -7.56
CA SER A 53 26.83 10.35 -8.68
C SER A 53 27.57 10.48 -10.00
N ILE A 54 27.12 9.74 -11.01
CA ILE A 54 27.67 9.78 -12.37
C ILE A 54 26.56 9.99 -13.39
N ASP A 55 26.95 10.47 -14.57
CA ASP A 55 26.08 10.63 -15.71
C ASP A 55 25.96 9.32 -16.49
N VAL A 56 24.74 8.82 -16.65
CA VAL A 56 24.43 7.67 -17.51
C VAL A 56 23.34 7.99 -18.52
N TYR A 57 23.40 7.38 -19.70
CA TYR A 57 22.31 7.35 -20.66
C TYR A 57 21.25 6.34 -20.21
N VAL A 58 20.05 6.83 -19.99
CA VAL A 58 18.86 6.01 -19.78
C VAL A 58 18.10 5.96 -21.10
N LYS A 59 17.61 4.77 -21.48
CA LYS A 59 16.78 4.66 -22.68
C LYS A 59 15.52 5.50 -22.48
N GLU A 60 15.12 6.26 -23.49
CA GLU A 60 13.88 7.05 -23.44
C GLU A 60 12.67 6.17 -23.10
N SER A 61 12.64 4.92 -23.58
CA SER A 61 11.64 3.92 -23.19
C SER A 61 11.65 3.56 -21.70
N GLU A 62 12.81 3.51 -21.04
CA GLU A 62 12.95 3.26 -19.61
C GLU A 62 12.48 4.46 -18.79
N GLU A 63 12.78 5.69 -19.22
CA GLU A 63 12.32 6.91 -18.55
C GLU A 63 10.80 7.11 -18.70
N ILE A 64 10.27 6.87 -19.90
CA ILE A 64 8.82 6.83 -20.14
C ILE A 64 8.18 5.71 -19.31
N SER A 65 8.83 4.56 -19.14
CA SER A 65 8.31 3.48 -18.29
C SER A 65 8.32 3.86 -16.80
N LYS A 66 9.35 4.57 -16.33
CA LYS A 66 9.46 5.03 -14.94
C LYS A 66 8.40 6.09 -14.67
N ASN A 67 8.27 7.09 -15.53
CA ASN A 67 7.21 8.10 -15.43
C ASN A 67 5.81 7.47 -15.46
N ARG A 68 5.58 6.44 -16.31
CA ARG A 68 4.31 5.70 -16.31
C ARG A 68 4.03 5.00 -14.99
N LYS A 69 5.01 4.30 -14.42
CA LYS A 69 4.86 3.63 -13.11
C LYS A 69 4.64 4.63 -11.97
N ASP A 70 5.30 5.78 -11.99
CA ASP A 70 5.12 6.82 -10.98
C ASP A 70 3.72 7.45 -11.09
N ILE A 71 3.21 7.68 -12.31
CA ILE A 71 1.83 8.14 -12.54
C ILE A 71 0.82 7.09 -12.06
N GLU A 72 1.04 5.81 -12.37
CA GLU A 72 0.13 4.73 -11.96
C GLU A 72 0.14 4.54 -10.44
N PHE A 73 1.32 4.64 -9.80
CA PHE A 73 1.46 4.61 -8.36
C PHE A 73 0.66 5.73 -7.68
N ASN A 74 0.77 6.97 -8.18
CA ASN A 74 0.01 8.10 -7.66
C ASN A 74 -1.51 7.93 -7.86
N LYS A 75 -1.93 7.31 -8.97
CA LYS A 75 -3.36 6.97 -9.19
C LYS A 75 -3.85 5.96 -8.15
N ILE A 76 -3.05 4.95 -7.81
CA ILE A 76 -3.40 3.97 -6.77
C ILE A 76 -3.51 4.65 -5.42
N GLU A 77 -2.58 5.54 -5.06
CA GLU A 77 -2.66 6.27 -3.79
C GLU A 77 -3.94 7.13 -3.70
N ASN A 78 -4.22 7.92 -4.72
CA ASN A 78 -5.43 8.75 -4.76
C ASN A 78 -6.72 7.91 -4.67
N GLU A 79 -6.71 6.74 -5.30
CA GLU A 79 -7.82 5.79 -5.19
C GLU A 79 -7.95 5.28 -3.75
N PHE A 80 -6.86 4.84 -3.11
CA PHE A 80 -6.90 4.33 -1.75
C PHE A 80 -7.39 5.40 -0.77
N VAL A 81 -7.00 6.66 -0.94
CA VAL A 81 -7.54 7.79 -0.17
C VAL A 81 -9.04 7.94 -0.40
N THR A 82 -9.51 7.89 -1.65
CA THR A 82 -10.93 8.00 -1.99
C THR A 82 -11.74 6.85 -1.40
N ILE A 83 -11.23 5.62 -1.51
CA ILE A 83 -11.82 4.42 -0.92
C ILE A 83 -11.90 4.56 0.61
N SER A 84 -10.84 5.07 1.26
CA SER A 84 -10.80 5.28 2.72
C SER A 84 -11.87 6.28 3.18
N ASN A 85 -12.01 7.41 2.47
CA ASN A 85 -13.05 8.39 2.75
C ASN A 85 -14.45 7.79 2.58
N LYS A 86 -14.66 6.98 1.53
CA LYS A 86 -15.96 6.32 1.32
C LYS A 86 -16.27 5.31 2.42
N LEU A 87 -15.27 4.55 2.86
CA LEU A 87 -15.42 3.57 3.95
C LEU A 87 -15.90 4.24 5.26
N LYS A 88 -15.45 5.46 5.52
CA LYS A 88 -15.96 6.26 6.65
C LYS A 88 -17.46 6.50 6.56
N GLU A 89 -17.95 6.95 5.40
CA GLU A 89 -19.39 7.13 5.17
C GLU A 89 -20.15 5.81 5.29
N THR A 90 -19.58 4.71 4.79
CA THR A 90 -20.17 3.37 4.89
C THR A 90 -20.32 2.94 6.35
N PHE A 91 -19.34 3.23 7.20
CA PHE A 91 -19.44 2.92 8.62
C PHE A 91 -20.57 3.72 9.29
N ASP A 92 -20.74 4.99 8.96
CA ASP A 92 -21.86 5.79 9.47
C ASP A 92 -23.22 5.15 9.11
N LYS A 93 -23.38 4.68 7.85
CA LYS A 93 -24.57 3.95 7.39
C LYS A 93 -24.79 2.62 8.12
N VAL A 94 -23.71 1.86 8.36
CA VAL A 94 -23.77 0.62 9.14
C VAL A 94 -24.36 0.89 10.53
N PHE A 95 -24.01 2.01 11.17
CA PHE A 95 -24.53 2.35 12.50
C PHE A 95 -25.97 2.87 12.48
N SER A 96 -26.36 3.59 11.43
CA SER A 96 -27.76 4.01 11.25
C SER A 96 -28.67 2.87 10.77
N SER A 97 -28.12 1.66 10.54
CA SER A 97 -28.85 0.53 9.94
C SER A 97 -29.47 0.89 8.59
N ASP A 98 -28.75 1.72 7.83
CA ASP A 98 -29.12 2.09 6.47
C ASP A 98 -28.57 1.05 5.49
N ASP A 99 -29.46 0.27 4.88
CA ASP A 99 -29.15 -0.86 4.00
C ASP A 99 -28.30 -0.48 2.76
N ASP A 100 -28.22 0.82 2.41
CA ASP A 100 -27.34 1.30 1.33
C ASP A 100 -25.86 0.99 1.57
N PHE A 101 -25.46 0.69 2.82
CA PHE A 101 -24.09 0.26 3.13
C PHE A 101 -23.66 -1.00 2.37
N ILE A 102 -24.60 -1.89 2.02
CA ILE A 102 -24.29 -3.11 1.25
C ILE A 102 -23.77 -2.76 -0.15
N SER A 103 -24.40 -1.78 -0.79
CA SER A 103 -23.97 -1.28 -2.10
C SER A 103 -22.58 -0.66 -2.02
N ASP A 104 -22.31 0.13 -0.98
CA ASP A 104 -20.99 0.72 -0.76
C ASP A 104 -19.90 -0.36 -0.57
N ILE A 105 -20.20 -1.43 0.18
CA ILE A 105 -19.28 -2.55 0.39
C ILE A 105 -19.02 -3.32 -0.91
N GLN A 106 -20.04 -3.49 -1.75
CA GLN A 106 -19.91 -4.11 -3.07
C GLN A 106 -19.05 -3.27 -4.03
N ASP A 107 -19.27 -1.95 -4.07
CA ASP A 107 -18.46 -1.00 -4.85
C ASP A 107 -17.00 -1.05 -4.40
N PHE A 108 -16.76 -0.96 -3.10
CA PHE A 108 -15.42 -1.06 -2.53
C PHE A 108 -14.70 -2.34 -2.96
N SER A 109 -15.36 -3.50 -2.81
CA SER A 109 -14.74 -4.77 -3.17
C SER A 109 -14.40 -4.84 -4.65
N THR A 110 -15.24 -4.25 -5.51
CA THR A 110 -14.98 -4.16 -6.95
C THR A 110 -13.76 -3.28 -7.22
N ARG A 111 -13.69 -2.10 -6.61
CA ARG A 111 -12.57 -1.15 -6.78
C ARG A 111 -11.26 -1.74 -6.30
N ILE A 112 -11.23 -2.41 -5.14
CA ILE A 112 -10.02 -3.10 -4.66
C ILE A 112 -9.60 -4.19 -5.64
N LYS A 113 -10.53 -5.05 -6.07
CA LYS A 113 -10.25 -6.12 -7.05
C LYS A 113 -9.64 -5.56 -8.34
N GLU A 114 -10.07 -4.38 -8.78
CA GLU A 114 -9.48 -3.72 -9.94
C GLU A 114 -8.05 -3.22 -9.69
N LYS A 115 -7.77 -2.60 -8.53
CA LYS A 115 -6.43 -2.05 -8.24
C LYS A 115 -5.39 -3.14 -8.02
N ILE A 116 -5.76 -4.29 -7.45
CA ILE A 116 -4.81 -5.39 -7.23
C ILE A 116 -4.30 -6.03 -8.52
N LYS A 117 -4.82 -5.68 -9.71
CA LYS A 117 -4.21 -6.06 -10.99
C LYS A 117 -2.75 -5.55 -11.09
N SER A 118 -2.43 -4.45 -10.41
CA SER A 118 -1.08 -3.89 -10.29
C SER A 118 -0.46 -4.24 -8.93
N GLN A 119 -0.32 -5.55 -8.65
CA GLN A 119 0.07 -6.11 -7.35
C GLN A 119 1.31 -5.42 -6.73
N ASP A 120 2.38 -5.27 -7.51
CA ASP A 120 3.63 -4.63 -7.06
C ASP A 120 3.43 -3.19 -6.58
N LEU A 121 2.58 -2.43 -7.27
CA LEU A 121 2.31 -1.04 -6.94
C LEU A 121 1.41 -0.92 -5.72
N VAL A 122 0.43 -1.82 -5.56
CA VAL A 122 -0.40 -1.90 -4.35
C VAL A 122 0.44 -2.25 -3.14
N ILE A 123 1.30 -3.27 -3.23
CA ILE A 123 2.21 -3.65 -2.14
C ILE A 123 3.15 -2.51 -1.81
N LYS A 124 3.78 -1.90 -2.83
CA LYS A 124 4.64 -0.72 -2.65
C LYS A 124 3.89 0.42 -1.96
N ASN A 125 2.64 0.65 -2.33
CA ASN A 125 1.82 1.71 -1.77
C ASN A 125 1.57 1.48 -0.27
N ILE A 126 1.17 0.26 0.10
CA ILE A 126 0.96 -0.13 1.50
C ILE A 126 2.26 -0.04 2.32
N VAL A 127 3.38 -0.47 1.76
CA VAL A 127 4.69 -0.42 2.44
C VAL A 127 5.17 1.02 2.66
N LEU A 128 4.98 1.90 1.67
CA LEU A 128 5.47 3.28 1.76
C LEU A 128 4.55 4.21 2.56
N HIS A 129 3.23 4.07 2.40
CA HIS A 129 2.26 4.96 3.05
C HIS A 129 1.72 4.38 4.36
N GLY A 130 1.65 3.05 4.48
CA GLY A 130 1.01 2.40 5.62
C GLY A 130 -0.41 2.91 5.86
N SER A 131 -0.82 2.99 7.12
CA SER A 131 -2.09 3.60 7.51
C SER A 131 -1.97 5.09 7.88
N GLY A 132 -0.74 5.62 7.95
CA GLY A 132 -0.49 7.01 8.41
C GLY A 132 -1.19 7.31 9.73
N SER A 133 -1.90 8.45 9.79
CA SER A 133 -2.76 8.85 10.91
C SER A 133 -4.18 8.27 10.85
N ASP A 134 -4.57 7.62 9.75
CA ASP A 134 -5.89 7.02 9.58
C ASP A 134 -5.84 5.53 9.93
N VAL A 135 -5.86 5.27 11.23
CA VAL A 135 -5.70 3.92 11.82
C VAL A 135 -6.95 3.05 11.71
N ILE A 136 -8.04 3.56 11.13
CA ILE A 136 -9.31 2.83 10.98
C ILE A 136 -9.60 2.60 9.50
N TYR A 137 -9.79 3.67 8.72
CA TYR A 137 -10.34 3.54 7.37
C TYR A 137 -9.24 3.16 6.39
N ARG A 138 -8.13 3.92 6.36
CA ARG A 138 -6.97 3.53 5.55
C ARG A 138 -6.40 2.17 5.96
N HIS A 139 -6.43 1.85 7.26
CA HIS A 139 -6.08 0.52 7.72
C HIS A 139 -6.99 -0.57 7.11
N GLY A 140 -8.31 -0.38 7.17
CA GLY A 140 -9.28 -1.29 6.55
C GLY A 140 -9.05 -1.49 5.05
N VAL A 141 -8.72 -0.41 4.32
CA VAL A 141 -8.35 -0.48 2.89
C VAL A 141 -7.09 -1.30 2.65
N ASN A 142 -6.04 -1.07 3.43
CA ASN A 142 -4.79 -1.81 3.32
C ASN A 142 -5.00 -3.30 3.61
N VAL A 143 -5.73 -3.64 4.69
CA VAL A 143 -6.03 -5.03 5.06
C VAL A 143 -6.87 -5.69 3.98
N ALA A 144 -7.91 -5.04 3.48
CA ALA A 144 -8.75 -5.58 2.41
C ALA A 144 -7.96 -5.85 1.12
N ALA A 145 -7.06 -4.95 0.72
CA ALA A 145 -6.19 -5.16 -0.43
C ALA A 145 -5.26 -6.37 -0.23
N LEU A 146 -4.62 -6.50 0.94
CA LEU A 146 -3.76 -7.64 1.27
C LEU A 146 -4.54 -8.96 1.31
N CYS A 147 -5.72 -8.96 1.93
CA CYS A 147 -6.62 -10.10 1.95
C CYS A 147 -7.02 -10.54 0.53
N THR A 148 -7.31 -9.59 -0.36
CA THR A 148 -7.63 -9.90 -1.76
C THR A 148 -6.44 -10.55 -2.46
N LEU A 149 -5.22 -9.99 -2.30
CA LEU A 149 -4.00 -10.56 -2.86
C LEU A 149 -3.74 -12.00 -2.35
N LEU A 150 -3.87 -12.21 -1.03
CA LEU A 150 -3.72 -13.52 -0.41
C LEU A 150 -4.76 -14.52 -0.93
N GLY A 151 -6.02 -14.11 -1.02
CA GLY A 151 -7.08 -14.98 -1.51
C GLY A 151 -6.85 -15.40 -2.97
N VAL A 152 -6.37 -14.49 -3.81
CA VAL A 152 -5.96 -14.81 -5.19
C VAL A 152 -4.80 -15.81 -5.18
N TRP A 153 -3.76 -15.59 -4.36
CA TRP A 153 -2.60 -16.50 -4.29
C TRP A 153 -2.95 -17.89 -3.73
N LEU A 154 -3.95 -17.97 -2.86
CA LEU A 154 -4.46 -19.22 -2.31
C LEU A 154 -5.49 -19.91 -3.24
N ASN A 155 -5.73 -19.37 -4.44
CA ASN A 155 -6.73 -19.86 -5.39
C ASN A 155 -8.15 -19.96 -4.80
N MET A 156 -8.50 -19.03 -3.89
CA MET A 156 -9.87 -18.91 -3.38
C MET A 156 -10.82 -18.49 -4.51
N SER A 157 -12.08 -18.91 -4.41
CA SER A 157 -13.12 -18.50 -5.34
C SER A 157 -13.44 -17.00 -5.21
N GLU A 158 -14.07 -16.43 -6.24
CA GLU A 158 -14.42 -15.01 -6.22
C GLU A 158 -15.37 -14.64 -5.07
N GLU A 159 -16.31 -15.52 -4.74
CA GLU A 159 -17.23 -15.31 -3.62
C GLU A 159 -16.51 -15.39 -2.27
N GLU A 160 -15.54 -16.31 -2.11
CA GLU A 160 -14.72 -16.36 -0.89
C GLU A 160 -13.84 -15.12 -0.72
N ILE A 161 -13.21 -14.64 -1.81
CA ILE A 161 -12.42 -13.41 -1.80
C ILE A 161 -13.31 -12.21 -1.45
N LYS A 162 -14.51 -12.12 -2.03
CA LYS A 162 -15.47 -11.07 -1.74
C LYS A 162 -15.89 -11.06 -0.27
N LEU A 163 -16.23 -12.23 0.30
CA LEU A 163 -16.52 -12.35 1.73
C LEU A 163 -15.34 -11.93 2.59
N LEU A 164 -14.11 -12.30 2.19
CA LEU A 164 -12.89 -11.93 2.88
C LEU A 164 -12.67 -10.40 2.86
N VAL A 165 -12.92 -9.76 1.72
CA VAL A 165 -12.87 -8.30 1.60
C VAL A 165 -13.91 -7.64 2.50
N TYR A 166 -15.15 -8.12 2.51
CA TYR A 166 -16.20 -7.54 3.36
C TYR A 166 -15.84 -7.66 4.84
N ALA A 167 -15.28 -8.80 5.23
CA ALA A 167 -14.82 -9.03 6.58
C ALA A 167 -13.66 -8.10 6.93
N ALA A 168 -12.67 -7.95 6.04
CA ALA A 168 -11.55 -7.02 6.21
C ALA A 168 -12.00 -5.55 6.27
N MET A 169 -13.01 -5.15 5.50
CA MET A 169 -13.55 -3.80 5.57
C MET A 169 -14.20 -3.49 6.91
N LEU A 170 -14.97 -4.45 7.44
CA LEU A 170 -15.78 -4.24 8.63
C LEU A 170 -15.06 -4.60 9.94
N HIS A 171 -13.91 -5.30 9.89
CA HIS A 171 -13.27 -5.89 11.07
C HIS A 171 -13.04 -4.92 12.24
N ASP A 172 -12.77 -3.65 11.92
CA ASP A 172 -12.43 -2.60 12.87
C ASP A 172 -13.54 -1.53 13.03
N CYS A 173 -14.76 -1.78 12.52
CA CYS A 173 -15.84 -0.80 12.57
C CYS A 173 -16.18 -0.37 14.01
N GLY A 174 -16.04 -1.28 14.98
CA GLY A 174 -16.25 -1.00 16.40
C GLY A 174 -15.32 0.09 16.95
N LYS A 175 -14.13 0.30 16.37
CA LYS A 175 -13.19 1.33 16.80
C LYS A 175 -13.76 2.74 16.67
N THR A 176 -14.66 2.98 15.72
CA THR A 176 -15.31 4.29 15.55
C THR A 176 -16.20 4.74 16.72
N LYS A 177 -16.48 3.84 17.67
CA LYS A 177 -17.27 4.16 18.88
C LYS A 177 -16.40 4.51 20.09
N ILE A 178 -15.08 4.43 19.95
CA ILE A 178 -14.13 4.80 21.00
C ILE A 178 -13.79 6.28 20.84
N ASP A 179 -13.65 7.01 21.96
CA ASP A 179 -13.22 8.40 21.93
C ASP A 179 -11.87 8.53 21.20
N SER A 180 -11.78 9.44 20.24
CA SER A 180 -10.55 9.68 19.49
C SER A 180 -9.39 10.09 20.40
N LYS A 181 -9.66 10.72 21.55
CA LYS A 181 -8.63 11.04 22.56
C LYS A 181 -7.95 9.79 23.13
N ILE A 182 -8.64 8.64 23.13
CA ILE A 182 -8.11 7.36 23.58
C ILE A 182 -7.35 6.68 22.44
N LEU A 183 -7.93 6.66 21.24
CA LEU A 183 -7.32 6.04 20.05
C LEU A 183 -6.03 6.74 19.63
N ASP A 184 -6.01 8.07 19.68
CA ASP A 184 -4.89 8.90 19.22
C ASP A 184 -3.93 9.27 20.37
N LYS A 185 -4.12 8.68 21.56
CA LYS A 185 -3.35 9.04 22.75
C LYS A 185 -1.85 8.77 22.55
N PRO A 186 -0.97 9.80 22.62
CA PRO A 186 0.46 9.57 22.59
C PRO A 186 0.90 8.95 23.93
N GLY A 187 1.43 7.73 23.88
CA GLY A 187 2.00 7.04 25.05
C GLY A 187 1.17 5.86 25.55
N ARG A 188 1.37 5.45 26.80
CA ARG A 188 0.70 4.28 27.37
C ARG A 188 -0.75 4.61 27.73
N LEU A 189 -1.63 3.68 27.39
CA LEU A 189 -3.02 3.67 27.84
C LEU A 189 -3.08 3.30 29.32
N THR A 190 -4.05 3.89 30.02
CA THR A 190 -4.51 3.40 31.32
C THR A 190 -5.24 2.07 31.14
N GLU A 191 -5.40 1.32 32.22
CA GLU A 191 -6.13 0.05 32.18
C GLU A 191 -7.58 0.22 31.70
N ASN A 192 -8.24 1.32 32.10
CA ASN A 192 -9.60 1.64 31.66
C ASN A 192 -9.66 1.95 30.15
N GLU A 193 -8.76 2.79 29.65
CA GLU A 193 -8.66 3.10 28.22
C GLU A 193 -8.34 1.86 27.40
N TYR A 194 -7.45 1.00 27.89
CA TYR A 194 -7.14 -0.28 27.24
C TYR A 194 -8.36 -1.20 27.20
N ASN A 195 -9.12 -1.31 28.30
CA ASN A 195 -10.34 -2.10 28.34
C ASN A 195 -11.42 -1.56 27.39
N GLU A 196 -11.52 -0.24 27.24
CA GLU A 196 -12.41 0.39 26.26
C GLU A 196 -12.01 0.01 24.82
N ILE A 197 -10.71 0.10 24.50
CA ILE A 197 -10.20 -0.38 23.21
C ILE A 197 -10.48 -1.87 23.03
N LYS A 198 -10.24 -2.70 24.03
CA LYS A 198 -10.48 -4.15 23.96
C LYS A 198 -11.95 -4.48 23.67
N ASN A 199 -12.88 -3.65 24.11
CA ASN A 199 -14.31 -3.82 23.87
C ASN A 199 -14.78 -3.43 22.45
N ASN A 200 -13.93 -2.82 21.62
CA ASN A 200 -14.28 -2.44 20.24
C ASN A 200 -14.84 -3.63 19.43
N SER A 201 -14.22 -4.80 19.55
CA SER A 201 -14.64 -6.05 18.91
C SER A 201 -16.07 -6.44 19.28
N ALA A 202 -16.43 -6.35 20.56
CA ALA A 202 -17.78 -6.65 21.02
C ALA A 202 -18.80 -5.61 20.52
N LEU A 203 -18.41 -4.32 20.46
CA LEU A 203 -19.24 -3.26 19.89
C LEU A 203 -19.52 -3.50 18.39
N GLY A 204 -18.47 -3.79 17.62
CA GLY A 204 -18.57 -4.13 16.20
C GLY A 204 -19.47 -5.34 15.98
N TYR A 205 -19.27 -6.42 16.74
CA TYR A 205 -20.11 -7.62 16.69
C TYR A 205 -21.59 -7.31 16.94
N ASN A 206 -21.89 -6.56 18.01
CA ASN A 206 -23.27 -6.22 18.37
C ASN A 206 -23.97 -5.37 17.32
N ILE A 207 -23.22 -4.54 16.59
CA ILE A 207 -23.74 -3.72 15.49
C ILE A 207 -24.00 -4.60 14.27
N LEU A 208 -23.00 -5.38 13.85
CA LEU A 208 -23.14 -6.26 12.69
C LEU A 208 -24.18 -7.36 12.90
N GLN A 209 -24.41 -7.80 14.15
CA GLN A 209 -25.41 -8.83 14.46
C GLN A 209 -26.82 -8.40 14.06
N LYS A 210 -27.14 -7.10 14.18
CA LYS A 210 -28.45 -6.52 13.84
C LYS A 210 -28.74 -6.52 12.34
N LEU A 211 -27.70 -6.62 11.50
CA LEU A 211 -27.81 -6.58 10.05
C LEU A 211 -28.19 -7.98 9.53
N GLN A 212 -29.48 -8.23 9.30
CA GLN A 212 -30.00 -9.57 8.99
C GLN A 212 -29.41 -10.18 7.71
N TYR A 213 -29.08 -9.35 6.73
CA TYR A 213 -28.60 -9.77 5.41
C TYR A 213 -27.08 -10.04 5.33
N LEU A 214 -26.33 -9.73 6.39
CA LEU A 214 -24.88 -9.92 6.41
C LEU A 214 -24.53 -11.37 6.76
N ASP A 215 -23.56 -11.95 6.03
CA ASP A 215 -23.09 -13.31 6.26
C ASP A 215 -22.62 -13.49 7.73
N LYS A 216 -23.00 -14.63 8.33
CA LYS A 216 -22.69 -14.93 9.73
C LYS A 216 -21.18 -14.99 9.99
N ASN A 217 -20.38 -15.38 9.00
CA ASN A 217 -18.93 -15.45 9.11
C ASN A 217 -18.30 -14.06 9.16
N ILE A 218 -18.84 -13.09 8.43
CA ILE A 218 -18.42 -11.68 8.51
C ILE A 218 -18.67 -11.14 9.92
N LYS A 219 -19.81 -11.47 10.52
CA LYS A 219 -20.13 -11.04 11.90
C LYS A 219 -19.13 -11.63 12.89
N LYS A 220 -18.80 -12.92 12.76
CA LYS A 220 -17.88 -13.61 13.67
C LYS A 220 -16.46 -13.06 13.64
N ILE A 221 -16.01 -12.44 12.55
CA ILE A 221 -14.64 -11.92 12.47
C ILE A 221 -14.32 -10.91 13.58
N GLN A 222 -15.33 -10.18 14.05
CA GLN A 222 -15.22 -9.19 15.12
C GLN A 222 -14.72 -9.79 16.44
N ILE A 223 -15.14 -11.01 16.75
CA ILE A 223 -14.86 -11.68 18.04
C ILE A 223 -13.74 -12.73 17.94
N SER A 224 -13.25 -13.01 16.73
CA SER A 224 -12.17 -13.98 16.50
C SER A 224 -10.80 -13.47 16.96
N TYR A 225 -10.62 -12.15 17.08
CA TYR A 225 -9.36 -11.52 17.50
C TYR A 225 -9.24 -11.32 19.02
N THR A 226 -10.22 -11.77 19.81
CA THR A 226 -10.34 -11.42 21.23
C THR A 226 -9.95 -12.55 22.20
N ASN A 227 -9.46 -13.69 21.68
CA ASN A 227 -9.02 -14.85 22.47
C ASN A 227 -7.51 -15.09 22.38
#